data_AF-A0A4Y2FN08-F1
#
_entry.id   AF-A0A4Y2FN08-F1
#
_cell.length_a   1.000
_cell.length_b   1.000
_cell.length_c   1.000
_cell.angle_alpha   90.00
_cell.angle_beta   90.00
_cell.angle_gamma   90.00
#
_symmetry.space_group_name_H-M   'P 1'
#
loop_
_entity.id
_entity.type
_entity.pdbx_description
1 polymer ?
#
loop_
_entity_poly.entity_id
_entity_poly.type
_entity_poly.pdbx_seq_one_letter_code
_entity_poly.pdbx_strand_id
1 'polypeptide(L)'
;MVGRLEYSDFSNDEKHPIILPRNSSLTGLIVQDEHICMKHGGITTTLEKIRSRFWVPKGRQIVQKIIRRCLICKRYSAKSADQLTSQLPEDIIAQTPPF
;
A
#
# COMPACT_ATOMS: atom_id res chain seq x y z
N MET A 1 -7.01 -33.28 -20.58
CA MET A 1 -7.05 -33.31 -19.10
C MET A 1 -7.29 -31.88 -18.63
N VAL A 2 -8.39 -31.65 -17.92
CA VAL A 2 -8.77 -30.34 -17.39
C VAL A 2 -8.13 -30.18 -16.01
N GLY A 3 -7.41 -29.07 -15.77
CA GLY A 3 -6.64 -28.86 -14.54
C GLY A 3 -7.48 -28.27 -13.40
N ARG A 4 -6.96 -28.33 -12.17
CA ARG A 4 -7.62 -27.80 -10.95
C ARG A 4 -8.05 -26.33 -11.04
N LEU A 5 -7.35 -25.54 -11.86
CA LEU A 5 -7.64 -24.13 -12.12
C LEU A 5 -8.97 -23.93 -12.86
N GLU A 6 -9.35 -24.85 -13.74
CA GLU A 6 -10.57 -24.76 -14.55
C GLU A 6 -11.83 -24.92 -13.70
N TYR A 7 -11.75 -25.72 -12.63
CA TYR A 7 -12.83 -25.98 -11.66
C TYR A 7 -12.97 -24.91 -10.57
N SER A 8 -12.13 -23.88 -10.58
CA SER A 8 -12.27 -22.77 -9.62
C SER A 8 -13.35 -21.79 -10.06
N ASP A 9 -13.97 -21.11 -9.09
CA ASP A 9 -14.97 -20.05 -9.31
C ASP A 9 -14.35 -18.73 -9.81
N PHE A 10 -13.07 -18.74 -10.17
CA PHE A 10 -12.38 -17.57 -10.71
C PHE A 10 -12.95 -17.18 -12.07
N SER A 11 -12.96 -15.87 -12.32
CA SER A 11 -13.29 -15.33 -13.63
C SER A 11 -12.28 -15.78 -14.70
N ASN A 12 -12.66 -15.70 -15.98
CA ASN A 12 -11.76 -16.11 -17.07
C ASN A 12 -10.44 -15.31 -17.05
N ASP A 13 -10.53 -14.00 -16.75
CA ASP A 13 -9.38 -13.10 -16.64
C ASP A 13 -8.43 -13.48 -15.49
N GLU A 14 -8.98 -13.97 -14.37
CA GLU A 14 -8.20 -14.46 -13.23
C GLU A 14 -7.51 -15.79 -13.54
N LYS A 15 -8.16 -16.66 -14.32
CA LYS A 15 -7.59 -17.92 -14.80
C LYS A 15 -6.49 -17.69 -15.83
N HIS A 16 -6.63 -16.64 -16.66
CA HIS A 16 -5.73 -16.34 -17.77
C HIS A 16 -5.27 -14.87 -17.75
N PRO A 17 -4.44 -14.48 -16.77
CA PRO A 17 -4.03 -13.10 -16.63
C PRO A 17 -3.11 -12.63 -17.77
N ILE A 18 -3.26 -11.38 -18.16
CA ILE A 18 -2.41 -10.76 -19.18
C ILE A 18 -1.01 -10.54 -18.60
N ILE A 19 0.01 -11.09 -19.24
CA ILE A 19 1.40 -10.95 -18.77
C ILE A 19 1.92 -9.56 -19.14
N LEU A 20 2.32 -8.79 -18.13
CA LEU A 20 2.90 -7.46 -18.33
C LEU A 20 4.40 -7.47 -18.00
N PRO A 21 5.25 -6.88 -18.87
CA PRO A 21 6.67 -6.75 -18.60
C PRO A 21 6.92 -5.78 -17.43
N ARG A 22 7.68 -6.22 -16.43
CA ARG A 22 7.99 -5.44 -15.23
C ARG A 22 8.56 -4.04 -15.51
N ASN A 23 9.39 -3.91 -16.54
CA ASN A 23 10.14 -2.68 -16.80
C ASN A 23 9.45 -1.75 -17.82
N SER A 24 8.20 -2.02 -18.19
CA SER A 24 7.44 -1.16 -19.09
C SER A 24 6.80 0.01 -18.36
N SER A 25 6.78 1.17 -19.01
CA SER A 25 6.02 2.35 -18.56
C SER A 25 4.54 2.04 -18.39
N LEU A 26 3.95 1.21 -19.26
CA LEU A 26 2.54 0.81 -19.17
C LEU A 26 2.23 0.10 -17.86
N THR A 27 3.08 -0.85 -17.46
CA THR A 27 2.94 -1.56 -16.18
C THR A 27 2.97 -0.59 -15.01
N GLY A 28 3.82 0.43 -15.09
CA GLY A 28 3.87 1.49 -14.09
C GLY A 28 2.56 2.28 -14.00
N LEU A 29 2.00 2.67 -15.14
CA LEU A 29 0.73 3.40 -15.21
C LEU A 29 -0.44 2.57 -14.68
N ILE A 30 -0.54 1.29 -15.07
CA ILE A 30 -1.59 0.38 -14.59
C ILE A 30 -1.52 0.23 -13.08
N VAL A 31 -0.33 0.01 -12.52
CA VAL A 31 -0.17 -0.12 -11.06
C VAL A 31 -0.54 1.17 -10.33
N GLN A 32 -0.24 2.33 -10.92
CA GLN A 32 -0.60 3.63 -10.36
C GLN A 32 -2.12 3.86 -10.40
N ASP A 33 -2.77 3.52 -11.50
CA ASP A 33 -4.22 3.63 -11.66
C ASP A 33 -4.94 2.73 -10.66
N GLU A 34 -4.58 1.45 -10.59
CA GLU A 34 -5.17 0.50 -9.63
C GLU A 34 -4.93 0.93 -8.18
N HIS A 35 -3.76 1.51 -7.87
CA HIS A 35 -3.49 2.08 -6.54
C HIS A 35 -4.45 3.23 -6.17
N ILE A 36 -4.77 4.10 -7.12
CA ILE A 36 -5.71 5.22 -6.93
C ILE A 36 -7.15 4.70 -6.85
N CYS A 37 -7.53 3.77 -7.72
CA CYS A 37 -8.83 3.10 -7.74
C CYS A 37 -9.12 2.41 -6.40
N MET A 38 -8.12 1.73 -5.83
CA MET A 38 -8.20 1.10 -4.50
C MET A 38 -8.05 2.11 -3.34
N LYS A 39 -8.26 3.40 -3.58
CA LYS A 39 -8.26 4.48 -2.58
C LYS A 39 -6.99 4.51 -1.72
N HIS A 40 -5.84 4.39 -2.37
CA HIS A 40 -4.55 4.31 -1.71
C HIS A 40 -4.37 3.11 -0.77
N GLY A 41 -5.09 2.02 -1.07
CA GLY A 41 -4.89 0.73 -0.42
C GLY A 41 -3.43 0.29 -0.44
N GLY A 42 -3.03 -0.44 0.59
CA GLY A 42 -1.66 -0.87 0.78
C GLY A 42 -1.13 -1.75 -0.35
N ILE A 43 0.12 -2.20 -0.19
CA ILE A 43 0.80 -3.03 -1.20
C ILE A 43 0.02 -4.31 -1.50
N THR A 44 -0.51 -4.98 -0.46
CA THR A 44 -1.24 -6.25 -0.62
C THR A 44 -2.52 -6.04 -1.41
N THR A 45 -3.37 -5.09 -1.01
CA THR A 45 -4.64 -4.76 -1.67
C THR A 45 -4.45 -4.37 -3.13
N THR A 46 -3.47 -3.50 -3.41
CA THR A 46 -3.17 -3.08 -4.79
C THR A 46 -2.67 -4.28 -5.62
N LEU A 47 -1.83 -5.13 -5.03
CA LEU A 47 -1.27 -6.30 -5.71
C LEU A 47 -2.32 -7.38 -6.00
N GLU A 48 -3.26 -7.61 -5.09
CA GLU A 48 -4.40 -8.50 -5.28
C GLU A 48 -5.27 -8.02 -6.45
N LYS A 49 -5.57 -6.72 -6.48
CA LYS A 49 -6.35 -6.12 -7.56
C LYS A 49 -5.65 -6.26 -8.92
N ILE A 50 -4.33 -6.02 -8.98
CA ILE A 50 -3.55 -6.23 -10.20
C ILE A 50 -3.62 -7.71 -10.64
N ARG A 51 -3.47 -8.65 -9.69
CA ARG A 51 -3.46 -10.09 -9.98
C ARG A 51 -4.78 -10.62 -10.51
N SER A 52 -5.89 -9.92 -10.29
CA SER A 52 -7.17 -10.36 -10.83
C SER A 52 -7.26 -10.24 -12.35
N ARG A 53 -6.34 -9.50 -12.99
CA ARG A 53 -6.35 -9.25 -14.45
C ARG A 53 -4.97 -9.36 -15.11
N PHE A 54 -3.91 -9.11 -14.36
CA PHE A 54 -2.55 -8.99 -14.88
C PHE A 54 -1.55 -9.82 -14.09
N TRP A 55 -0.63 -10.44 -14.80
CA TRP A 55 0.52 -11.12 -14.22
C TRP A 55 1.80 -10.33 -14.48
N VAL A 56 2.34 -9.71 -13.43
CA VAL A 56 3.60 -8.95 -13.50
C VAL A 56 4.72 -9.75 -12.81
N PRO A 57 5.80 -10.14 -13.52
CA PRO A 57 6.98 -10.72 -12.89
C PRO A 57 7.55 -9.79 -11.82
N LYS A 58 7.78 -10.33 -10.61
CA LYS A 58 8.18 -9.54 -9.43
C LYS A 58 7.21 -8.36 -9.14
N GLY A 59 5.92 -8.53 -9.41
CA GLY A 59 4.88 -7.49 -9.31
C GLY A 59 4.86 -6.75 -7.97
N ARG A 60 5.10 -7.45 -6.85
CA ARG A 60 5.18 -6.81 -5.52
C ARG A 60 6.22 -5.68 -5.46
N GLN A 61 7.35 -5.83 -6.15
CA GLN A 61 8.42 -4.83 -6.14
C GLN A 61 8.01 -3.55 -6.87
N ILE A 62 7.31 -3.66 -8.00
CA ILE A 62 6.84 -2.47 -8.74
C ILE A 62 5.71 -1.76 -7.99
N VAL A 63 4.77 -2.52 -7.41
CA VAL A 63 3.72 -1.97 -6.55
C VAL A 63 4.32 -1.21 -5.37
N GLN A 64 5.26 -1.83 -4.66
CA GLN A 64 5.96 -1.17 -3.55
C GLN A 64 6.70 0.10 -3.99
N LYS A 65 7.37 0.07 -5.16
CA LYS A 65 8.06 1.25 -5.72
C LYS A 65 7.09 2.39 -5.98
N ILE A 66 5.91 2.12 -6.52
CA ILE A 66 4.91 3.13 -6.87
C ILE A 66 4.24 3.69 -5.62
N ILE A 67 3.81 2.84 -4.69
CA ILE A 67 3.16 3.27 -3.44
C ILE A 67 4.12 4.12 -2.58
N ARG A 68 5.41 3.75 -2.49
CA ARG A 68 6.41 4.55 -1.76
C ARG A 68 6.63 5.95 -2.35
N ARG A 69 6.32 6.15 -3.63
CA ARG A 69 6.41 7.46 -4.31
C ARG A 69 5.10 8.26 -4.22
N CYS A 70 4.01 7.63 -3.80
CA CYS A 70 2.72 8.29 -3.64
C CYS A 70 2.76 9.26 -2.45
N LEU A 71 2.56 10.55 -2.72
CA LEU A 71 2.59 11.61 -1.70
C LEU A 71 1.51 11.43 -0.64
N ILE A 72 0.34 10.94 -1.04
CA ILE A 72 -0.80 10.68 -0.15
C ILE A 72 -0.42 9.58 0.85
N CYS A 73 0.06 8.43 0.37
CA CYS A 73 0.55 7.36 1.24
C CYS A 73 1.71 7.80 2.12
N LYS A 74 2.64 8.61 1.59
CA LYS A 74 3.76 9.14 2.35
C LYS A 74 3.30 10.03 3.50
N ARG A 75 2.27 10.87 3.28
CA ARG A 75 1.67 11.71 4.31
C ARG A 75 0.98 10.88 5.40
N TYR A 76 0.18 9.89 5.02
CA TYR A 76 -0.50 9.01 6.00
C TYR A 76 0.45 8.08 6.75
N SER A 77 1.59 7.71 6.15
CA SER A 77 2.63 6.91 6.79
C SER A 77 3.63 7.74 7.60
N ALA A 78 3.53 9.07 7.58
CA ALA A 78 4.45 9.92 8.32
C ALA A 78 4.26 9.68 9.83
N LYS A 79 5.38 9.56 10.54
CA LYS A 79 5.34 9.53 12.01
C LYS A 79 4.84 10.88 12.51
N SER A 80 4.07 10.87 13.60
CA SER A 80 3.77 12.09 14.36
C SER A 80 5.09 12.76 14.73
N ALA A 81 5.13 14.09 14.65
CA ALA A 81 6.25 14.82 15.22
C ALA A 81 6.30 14.53 16.72
N ASP A 82 7.49 14.25 17.24
CA ASP A 82 7.69 14.24 18.68
C ASP A 82 7.44 15.67 19.17
N GLN A 83 6.41 15.84 19.99
CA GLN A 83 6.20 17.10 20.66
C GLN A 83 7.33 17.24 21.68
N LEU A 84 8.22 18.21 21.47
CA LEU A 84 9.15 18.66 22.50
C LEU A 84 8.31 19.20 23.67
N THR A 85 8.00 18.34 24.63
CA THR A 85 7.42 18.77 25.89
C THR A 85 8.51 19.50 26.65
N SER A 86 8.35 20.81 26.85
CA SER A 86 9.18 21.53 27.81
C SER A 86 9.06 20.87 29.18
N GLN A 87 10.13 20.90 29.97
CA GLN A 87 10.05 20.51 31.37
C GLN A 87 8.97 21.37 32.04
N LEU A 88 8.04 20.74 32.76
CA LEU A 88 7.07 21.49 33.55
C LEU A 88 7.84 22.29 34.62
N PRO A 89 7.47 23.55 34.89
CA PRO A 89 8.04 24.32 35.99
C PRO A 89 7.91 23.56 37.31
N GLU A 90 8.94 23.60 38.15
CA GLU A 90 8.96 22.93 39.45
C GLU A 90 7.78 23.35 40.34
N ASP A 91 7.33 24.60 40.21
CA ASP A 91 6.18 25.17 40.93
C ASP A 91 4.85 24.45 40.66
N ILE A 92 4.74 23.69 39.56
CA ILE A 92 3.53 22.89 39.22
C ILE A 92 3.68 21.44 39.69
N ILE A 93 4.91 20.95 39.85
CA ILE A 93 5.23 19.57 40.21
C ILE A 93 5.34 19.42 41.74
N ALA A 94 5.75 20.49 42.42
CA ALA A 94 5.85 20.53 43.86
C ALA A 94 4.46 20.30 44.48
N GLN A 95 4.31 19.18 45.19
CA GLN A 95 3.17 18.99 46.09
C GLN A 95 3.36 19.91 47.30
N THR A 96 3.02 21.19 47.12
CA THR A 96 2.83 22.09 48.25
C THR A 96 1.49 21.77 48.90
N PRO A 97 1.46 21.48 50.21
CA PRO A 97 0.20 21.30 50.92
C PRO A 97 -0.63 22.59 50.81
N PRO A 98 -1.96 22.48 50.63
CA PRO A 98 -2.80 23.66 50.71
C PRO A 98 -2.83 24.07 52.19
N PHE A 99 -2.44 25.31 52.46
CA PHE A 99 -2.43 26.01 53.76
C PHE A 99 -1.64 25.37 54.91
#